data_AF-A0A519FGX9-F1
#
_entry.id   AF-A0A519FGX9-F1
#
_cell.length_a   1.000
_cell.length_b   1.000
_cell.length_c   1.000
_cell.angle_alpha   90.00
_cell.angle_beta   90.00
_cell.angle_gamma   90.00
#
_symmetry.space_group_name_H-M   'P 1'
#
loop_
_entity.id
_entity.type
_entity.pdbx_description
1 polymer ?
#
loop_
_entity_poly.entity_id
_entity_poly.type
_entity_poly.pdbx_seq_one_letter_code
_entity_poly.pdbx_strand_id
1 'polypeptide(L)'
;MKISHFLIVACLGALPLTVAAQWQWIDNNGKKVFSDQAPPITVPEKNIVRRPGSPMRSVTPPSAPQTSTQPEPALAPRAGASSSLSRPAGVDRELEEKTRRAEEADKAKQAAEAERLARAKADNCARARQGKSTFDSGIRIARINANGEREIMDDGARDAENRRLQSIIDSECN
;
A
#
# COMPACT_ATOMS: atom_id res chain seq x y z
N MET A 1 -8.42 -52.96 13.34
CA MET A 1 -7.55 -51.78 13.16
C MET A 1 -7.46 -51.26 11.71
N LYS A 2 -7.66 -52.09 10.66
CA LYS A 2 -7.52 -51.68 9.24
C LYS A 2 -8.69 -50.81 8.69
N ILE A 3 -9.91 -50.99 9.20
CA ILE A 3 -11.10 -50.23 8.74
C ILE A 3 -11.07 -48.78 9.24
N SER A 4 -10.54 -48.55 10.45
CA SER A 4 -10.37 -47.20 11.01
C SER A 4 -9.34 -46.38 10.24
N HIS A 5 -8.30 -47.01 9.66
CA HIS A 5 -7.36 -46.33 8.77
C HIS A 5 -7.98 -45.94 7.43
N PHE A 6 -8.88 -46.79 6.88
CA PHE A 6 -9.61 -46.45 5.65
C PHE A 6 -10.58 -45.28 5.84
N LEU A 7 -11.22 -45.18 7.02
CA LEU A 7 -12.10 -44.05 7.36
C LEU A 7 -11.33 -42.73 7.59
N ILE A 8 -10.11 -42.79 8.12
CA ILE A 8 -9.26 -41.59 8.31
C ILE A 8 -8.70 -41.08 6.97
N VAL A 9 -8.33 -41.99 6.06
CA VAL A 9 -7.88 -41.61 4.70
C VAL A 9 -9.03 -41.04 3.86
N ALA A 10 -10.25 -41.57 4.01
CA ALA A 10 -11.42 -41.04 3.31
C ALA A 10 -11.84 -39.64 3.83
N CYS A 11 -11.64 -39.33 5.11
CA CYS A 11 -11.90 -37.99 5.66
C CYS A 11 -10.89 -36.92 5.21
N LEU A 12 -9.67 -37.29 4.81
CA LEU A 12 -8.67 -36.33 4.30
C LEU A 12 -8.90 -35.92 2.84
N GLY A 13 -9.74 -36.65 2.08
CA GLY A 13 -9.97 -36.41 0.65
C GLY A 13 -11.13 -35.46 0.30
N ALA A 14 -11.88 -34.98 1.30
CA ALA A 14 -13.11 -34.21 1.09
C ALA A 14 -12.99 -32.72 1.48
N LEU A 15 -11.80 -32.14 1.37
CA LEU A 15 -11.62 -30.69 1.44
C LEU A 15 -11.67 -30.09 0.02
N PRO A 16 -12.77 -29.44 -0.40
CA PRO A 16 -12.70 -28.59 -1.58
C PRO A 16 -11.78 -27.41 -1.25
N LEU A 17 -10.56 -27.43 -1.80
CA LEU A 17 -9.75 -26.23 -1.99
C LEU A 17 -10.54 -25.30 -2.91
N THR A 18 -11.42 -24.51 -2.33
CA THR A 18 -12.10 -23.41 -3.02
C THR A 18 -11.07 -22.32 -3.26
N VAL A 19 -10.26 -22.47 -4.33
CA VAL A 19 -9.55 -21.34 -4.95
C VAL A 19 -10.61 -20.44 -5.55
N ALA A 20 -11.07 -19.49 -4.73
CA ALA A 20 -12.10 -18.53 -5.10
C ALA A 20 -11.55 -17.12 -4.91
N ALA A 21 -10.39 -16.79 -5.50
CA ALA A 21 -9.94 -15.39 -5.52
C ALA A 21 -8.86 -15.02 -6.55
N GLN A 22 -8.91 -15.50 -7.79
CA GLN A 22 -7.97 -15.03 -8.81
C GLN A 22 -8.41 -13.66 -9.36
N TRP A 23 -7.62 -12.64 -9.08
CA TRP A 23 -7.72 -11.34 -9.72
C TRP A 23 -7.24 -11.41 -11.16
N GLN A 24 -7.91 -10.65 -12.03
CA GLN A 24 -7.50 -10.48 -13.41
C GLN A 24 -7.52 -8.99 -13.74
N TRP A 25 -6.42 -8.46 -14.27
CA TRP A 25 -6.37 -7.08 -14.72
C TRP A 25 -5.48 -6.91 -15.95
N ILE A 26 -5.59 -5.76 -16.62
CA ILE A 26 -4.74 -5.37 -17.75
C ILE A 26 -3.63 -4.46 -17.23
N ASP A 27 -2.37 -4.85 -17.47
CA ASP A 27 -1.20 -4.05 -17.11
C ASP A 27 -1.02 -2.81 -18.03
N ASN A 28 -0.04 -1.96 -17.73
CA ASN A 28 0.25 -0.76 -18.52
C ASN A 28 0.71 -1.09 -19.97
N ASN A 29 1.15 -2.33 -20.20
CA ASN A 29 1.60 -2.81 -21.50
C ASN A 29 0.45 -3.48 -22.29
N GLY A 30 -0.79 -3.40 -21.80
CA GLY A 30 -1.97 -3.98 -22.43
C GLY A 30 -2.09 -5.50 -22.28
N LYS A 31 -1.24 -6.14 -21.46
CA LYS A 31 -1.28 -7.59 -21.23
C LYS A 31 -2.19 -7.94 -20.06
N LYS A 32 -2.91 -9.05 -20.19
CA LYS A 32 -3.76 -9.59 -19.12
C LYS A 32 -2.89 -10.33 -18.10
N VAL A 33 -2.91 -9.85 -16.85
CA VAL A 33 -2.22 -10.43 -15.71
C VAL A 33 -3.25 -11.09 -14.80
N PHE A 34 -2.94 -12.30 -14.34
CA PHE A 34 -3.74 -13.02 -13.37
C PHE A 34 -2.93 -13.20 -12.09
N SER A 35 -3.50 -12.83 -10.94
CA SER A 35 -2.82 -12.91 -9.65
C SER A 35 -3.80 -13.27 -8.54
N ASP A 36 -3.32 -13.96 -7.53
CA ASP A 36 -4.09 -14.19 -6.30
C ASP A 36 -3.97 -13.02 -5.31
N GLN A 37 -3.09 -12.05 -5.60
CA GLN A 37 -2.97 -10.79 -4.86
C GLN A 37 -3.76 -9.67 -5.54
N ALA A 38 -4.23 -8.70 -4.75
CA ALA A 38 -4.93 -7.53 -5.27
C ALA A 38 -4.02 -6.71 -6.21
N PRO A 39 -4.59 -6.08 -7.26
CA PRO A 39 -3.83 -5.24 -8.17
C PRO A 39 -3.17 -4.07 -7.42
N PRO A 40 -1.92 -3.72 -7.76
CA PRO A 40 -1.28 -2.53 -7.22
C PRO A 40 -2.03 -1.26 -7.67
N ILE A 41 -1.93 -0.18 -6.88
CA ILE A 41 -2.62 1.11 -7.12
C ILE A 41 -2.30 1.75 -8.48
N THR A 42 -1.24 1.29 -9.14
CA THR A 42 -0.82 1.73 -10.47
C THR A 42 -1.73 1.20 -11.58
N VAL A 43 -2.57 0.20 -11.31
CA VAL A 43 -3.52 -0.38 -12.27
C VAL A 43 -4.87 0.34 -12.11
N PRO A 44 -5.34 1.07 -13.13
CA PRO A 44 -6.65 1.74 -13.08
C PRO A 44 -7.80 0.75 -12.87
N GLU A 45 -8.83 1.14 -12.10
CA GLU A 45 -9.98 0.26 -11.82
C GLU A 45 -10.69 -0.25 -13.08
N LYS A 46 -10.73 0.56 -14.14
CA LYS A 46 -11.28 0.19 -15.45
C LYS A 46 -10.58 -1.01 -16.11
N ASN A 47 -9.34 -1.30 -15.71
CA ASN A 47 -8.55 -2.41 -16.23
C ASN A 47 -8.69 -3.67 -15.38
N ILE A 48 -9.42 -3.63 -14.26
CA ILE A 48 -9.69 -4.80 -13.41
C ILE A 48 -10.87 -5.57 -14.01
N VAL A 49 -10.55 -6.71 -14.63
CA VAL A 49 -11.52 -7.56 -15.33
C VAL A 49 -12.23 -8.50 -14.35
N ARG A 50 -11.52 -9.01 -13.33
CA ARG A 50 -12.08 -9.95 -12.36
C ARG A 50 -11.64 -9.60 -10.94
N ARG A 51 -12.61 -9.46 -10.04
CA ARG A 51 -12.43 -9.23 -8.60
C ARG A 51 -13.01 -10.41 -7.81
N PRO A 52 -12.24 -11.03 -6.92
CA PRO A 52 -12.74 -11.98 -5.94
C PRO A 52 -13.78 -11.32 -5.02
N GLY A 53 -14.94 -11.94 -4.85
CA GLY A 53 -15.93 -11.52 -3.85
C GLY A 53 -16.90 -10.39 -4.26
N SER A 54 -16.84 -9.88 -5.50
CA SER A 54 -17.90 -9.00 -6.03
C SER A 54 -18.67 -9.69 -7.15
N PRO A 55 -19.99 -9.91 -7.02
CA PRO A 55 -20.82 -10.27 -8.16
C PRO A 55 -20.83 -9.08 -9.12
N MET A 56 -20.24 -9.27 -10.29
CA MET A 56 -20.22 -8.27 -11.35
C MET A 56 -21.67 -8.00 -11.79
N ARG A 57 -22.12 -6.76 -11.57
CA ARG A 57 -23.35 -6.23 -12.19
C ARG A 57 -23.05 -6.13 -13.69
N SER A 58 -23.56 -7.08 -14.45
CA SER A 58 -23.52 -7.09 -15.91
C SER A 58 -24.21 -5.84 -16.44
N VAL A 59 -23.44 -4.88 -16.95
CA VAL A 59 -23.96 -3.87 -17.88
C VAL A 59 -23.86 -4.49 -19.26
N THR A 60 -25.00 -4.99 -19.72
CA THR A 60 -25.26 -5.45 -21.08
C THR A 60 -24.96 -4.31 -22.07
N PRO A 61 -24.15 -4.52 -23.12
CA PRO A 61 -24.11 -3.61 -24.25
C PRO A 61 -25.30 -3.93 -25.18
N PRO A 62 -26.14 -2.96 -25.57
CA PRO A 62 -27.06 -3.19 -26.67
C PRO A 62 -26.30 -3.16 -28.00
N SER A 63 -26.38 -4.29 -28.70
CA SER A 63 -26.02 -4.48 -30.11
C SER A 63 -26.82 -3.51 -31.00
N ALA A 64 -26.13 -2.83 -31.93
CA ALA A 64 -26.74 -2.42 -33.20
C ALA A 64 -26.92 -3.66 -34.10
N PRO A 65 -27.92 -3.67 -35.01
CA PRO A 65 -27.59 -3.34 -36.40
C PRO A 65 -28.68 -2.58 -37.22
N GLN A 66 -28.20 -1.62 -38.02
CA GLN A 66 -28.46 -1.38 -39.46
C GLN A 66 -29.80 -0.73 -39.95
N THR A 67 -29.60 0.32 -40.79
CA THR A 67 -30.27 0.60 -42.10
C THR A 67 -31.06 1.91 -42.27
N SER A 68 -30.34 2.85 -42.93
CA SER A 68 -30.73 3.73 -44.05
C SER A 68 -31.68 4.94 -43.90
N THR A 69 -31.15 6.07 -44.41
CA THR A 69 -31.80 7.10 -45.25
C THR A 69 -32.04 8.48 -44.62
N GLN A 70 -31.11 9.39 -44.93
CA GLN A 70 -31.26 10.84 -45.09
C GLN A 70 -31.84 11.09 -46.52
N PRO A 71 -32.66 12.13 -46.84
CA PRO A 71 -32.28 13.54 -46.64
C PRO A 71 -33.31 14.59 -46.19
N GLU A 72 -32.70 15.64 -45.62
CA GLU A 72 -33.08 17.06 -45.38
C GLU A 72 -33.95 17.73 -46.49
N PRO A 73 -34.52 18.97 -46.31
CA PRO A 73 -33.91 20.12 -45.59
C PRO A 73 -34.80 21.09 -44.76
N ALA A 74 -34.09 21.83 -43.90
CA ALA A 74 -34.20 23.25 -43.50
C ALA A 74 -35.52 23.86 -42.98
N LEU A 75 -35.48 24.36 -41.73
CA LEU A 75 -35.56 25.79 -41.36
C LEU A 75 -35.64 25.94 -39.82
N ALA A 76 -34.71 26.69 -39.22
CA ALA A 76 -34.74 27.11 -37.82
C ALA A 76 -35.65 28.36 -37.64
N PRO A 77 -35.78 28.99 -36.46
CA PRO A 77 -35.55 28.55 -35.07
C PRO A 77 -36.76 28.92 -34.15
N ARG A 78 -37.11 28.14 -33.11
CA ARG A 78 -37.78 28.72 -31.92
C ARG A 78 -37.43 27.98 -30.63
N ALA A 79 -37.10 28.81 -29.65
CA ALA A 79 -36.86 28.48 -28.26
C ALA A 79 -38.04 27.72 -27.63
N GLY A 80 -37.72 26.81 -26.71
CA GLY A 80 -38.73 26.11 -25.93
C GLY A 80 -38.14 24.95 -25.14
N ALA A 81 -37.58 25.28 -23.98
CA ALA A 81 -37.50 24.49 -22.75
C ALA A 81 -37.52 22.94 -22.86
N SER A 82 -36.45 22.30 -22.38
CA SER A 82 -36.60 21.12 -21.52
C SER A 82 -35.36 20.87 -20.66
N SER A 83 -35.65 20.78 -19.36
CA SER A 83 -34.87 20.16 -18.30
C SER A 83 -33.44 20.67 -18.08
N SER A 84 -33.35 21.77 -17.33
CA SER A 84 -32.34 21.88 -16.28
C SER A 84 -32.45 20.64 -15.38
N LEU A 85 -31.60 19.64 -15.63
CA LEU A 85 -31.27 18.63 -14.64
C LEU A 85 -30.53 19.33 -13.50
N SER A 86 -31.29 19.84 -12.53
CA SER A 86 -30.75 20.20 -11.23
C SER A 86 -30.09 18.94 -10.65
N ARG A 87 -28.77 18.90 -10.74
CA ARG A 87 -27.94 18.02 -9.93
C ARG A 87 -28.35 18.22 -8.46
N PRO A 88 -28.56 17.17 -7.66
CA PRO A 88 -28.95 17.36 -6.27
C PRO A 88 -27.75 17.96 -5.51
N ALA A 89 -27.77 19.27 -5.32
CA ALA A 89 -26.73 20.05 -4.63
C ALA A 89 -26.42 19.55 -3.19
N GLY A 90 -27.27 18.68 -2.63
CA GLY A 90 -27.04 18.04 -1.33
C GLY A 90 -25.99 16.92 -1.33
N VAL A 91 -25.80 16.21 -2.45
CA VAL A 91 -24.81 15.12 -2.54
C VAL A 91 -23.38 15.68 -2.66
N ASP A 92 -23.22 16.81 -3.34
CA ASP A 92 -21.92 17.47 -3.48
C ASP A 92 -21.41 18.01 -2.13
N ARG A 93 -22.30 18.58 -1.29
CA ARG A 93 -21.91 19.09 0.03
C ARG A 93 -21.45 17.99 1.00
N GLU A 94 -22.12 16.83 0.98
CA GLU A 94 -21.70 15.68 1.81
C GLU A 94 -20.35 15.10 1.33
N LEU A 95 -20.12 15.08 0.01
CA LEU A 95 -18.86 14.62 -0.57
C LEU A 95 -17.70 15.57 -0.24
N GLU A 96 -17.93 16.88 -0.30
CA GLU A 96 -16.99 17.93 0.10
C GLU A 96 -16.64 17.87 1.59
N GLU A 97 -17.62 17.63 2.47
CA GLU A 97 -17.34 17.45 3.89
C GLU A 97 -16.57 16.16 4.18
N LYS A 98 -16.88 15.06 3.50
CA LYS A 98 -16.15 13.79 3.63
C LYS A 98 -14.71 13.91 3.12
N THR A 99 -14.49 14.59 1.99
CA THR A 99 -13.14 14.85 1.45
C THR A 99 -12.35 15.77 2.39
N ARG A 100 -12.95 16.86 2.90
CA ARG A 100 -12.28 17.73 3.88
C ARG A 100 -11.87 16.97 5.16
N ARG A 101 -12.76 16.14 5.70
CA ARG A 101 -12.45 15.30 6.88
C ARG A 101 -11.34 14.28 6.61
N ALA A 102 -11.31 13.69 5.41
CA ALA A 102 -10.25 12.78 5.01
C ALA A 102 -8.90 13.50 4.88
N GLU A 103 -8.87 14.69 4.26
CA GLU A 103 -7.66 15.50 4.15
C GLU A 103 -7.13 15.97 5.51
N GLU A 104 -8.01 16.39 6.42
CA GLU A 104 -7.63 16.75 7.79
C GLU A 104 -7.05 15.54 8.54
N ALA A 105 -7.66 14.36 8.41
CA ALA A 105 -7.16 13.13 9.01
C ALA A 105 -5.79 12.72 8.44
N ASP A 106 -5.57 12.87 7.13
CA ASP A 106 -4.29 12.53 6.50
C ASP A 106 -3.20 13.56 6.85
N LYS A 107 -3.53 14.84 6.93
CA LYS A 107 -2.61 15.87 7.45
C LYS A 107 -2.24 15.60 8.91
N ALA A 108 -3.19 15.22 9.75
CA ALA A 108 -2.93 14.86 11.14
C ALA A 108 -2.01 13.63 11.26
N LYS A 109 -2.24 12.60 10.44
CA LYS A 109 -1.36 11.42 10.38
C LYS A 109 0.05 11.78 9.91
N GLN A 110 0.19 12.61 8.87
CA GLN A 110 1.49 13.05 8.38
C GLN A 110 2.25 13.88 9.43
N ALA A 111 1.56 14.76 10.15
CA ALA A 111 2.15 15.53 11.23
C ALA A 111 2.62 14.63 12.39
N ALA A 112 1.80 13.65 12.80
CA ALA A 112 2.17 12.69 13.83
C ALA A 112 3.36 11.81 13.42
N GLU A 113 3.39 11.36 12.16
CA GLU A 113 4.51 10.58 11.61
C GLU A 113 5.79 11.42 11.55
N ALA A 114 5.72 12.67 11.08
CA ALA A 114 6.84 13.59 11.03
C ALA A 114 7.40 13.87 12.44
N GLU A 115 6.53 14.07 13.43
CA GLU A 115 6.94 14.25 14.82
C GLU A 115 7.62 12.98 15.37
N ARG A 116 7.07 11.80 15.09
CA ARG A 116 7.67 10.52 15.50
C ARG A 116 9.07 10.34 14.90
N LEU A 117 9.23 10.64 13.62
CA LEU A 117 10.52 10.56 12.94
C LEU A 117 11.51 11.60 13.48
N ALA A 118 11.06 12.83 13.75
CA ALA A 118 11.89 13.87 14.34
C ALA A 118 12.38 13.48 15.75
N ARG A 119 11.50 12.93 16.58
CA ARG A 119 11.86 12.40 17.91
C ARG A 119 12.86 11.25 17.79
N ALA A 120 12.61 10.29 16.89
CA ALA A 120 13.53 9.17 16.68
C ALA A 120 14.93 9.65 16.24
N LYS A 121 15.02 10.61 15.32
CA LYS A 121 16.29 11.22 14.89
C LYS A 121 17.02 11.91 16.05
N ALA A 122 16.30 12.72 16.84
CA ALA A 122 16.88 13.40 18.00
C ALA A 122 17.44 12.41 19.02
N ASP A 123 16.70 11.34 19.32
CA ASP A 123 17.12 10.29 20.24
C ASP A 123 18.33 9.51 19.70
N ASN A 124 18.33 9.18 18.40
CA ASN A 124 19.45 8.52 17.74
C ASN A 124 20.71 9.38 17.80
N CYS A 125 20.59 10.67 17.49
CA CYS A 125 21.67 11.63 17.58
C CYS A 125 22.25 11.72 19.01
N ALA A 126 21.38 11.84 20.02
CA ALA A 126 21.81 11.91 21.42
C ALA A 126 22.56 10.65 21.84
N ARG A 127 22.03 9.46 21.52
CA ARG A 127 22.68 8.17 21.80
C ARG A 127 24.01 8.03 21.08
N ALA A 128 24.10 8.42 19.81
CA ALA A 128 25.32 8.33 19.02
C ALA A 128 26.42 9.24 19.58
N ARG A 129 26.07 10.48 19.97
CA ARG A 129 27.01 11.41 20.62
C ARG A 129 27.51 10.89 21.96
N GLN A 130 26.62 10.35 22.81
CA GLN A 130 27.01 9.77 24.09
C GLN A 130 27.90 8.54 23.91
N GLY A 131 27.55 7.65 22.98
CA GLY A 131 28.36 6.49 22.62
C GLY A 131 29.76 6.94 22.16
N LYS A 132 29.83 7.90 21.24
CA LYS A 132 31.11 8.40 20.71
C LYS A 132 32.00 8.95 21.81
N SER A 133 31.45 9.79 22.70
CA SER A 133 32.18 10.30 23.86
C SER A 133 32.72 9.18 24.76
N THR A 134 32.02 8.05 24.86
CA THR A 134 32.46 6.90 25.65
C THR A 134 33.70 6.25 25.02
N PHE A 135 33.69 6.01 23.71
CA PHE A 135 34.84 5.44 23.01
C PHE A 135 36.04 6.40 22.95
N ASP A 136 35.79 7.70 22.75
CA ASP A 136 36.80 8.77 22.72
C ASP A 136 37.45 9.02 24.09
N SER A 137 36.78 8.67 25.20
CA SER A 137 37.33 8.85 26.55
C SER A 137 38.53 7.94 26.89
N GLY A 138 38.83 6.95 26.04
CA GLY A 138 39.94 6.02 26.26
C GLY A 138 39.69 4.95 27.32
N ILE A 139 38.49 4.86 27.89
CA ILE A 139 38.15 3.81 28.85
C ILE A 139 38.24 2.42 28.20
N ARG A 140 38.67 1.40 28.96
CA ARG A 140 38.65 0.00 28.49
C ARG A 140 37.22 -0.52 28.45
N ILE A 141 36.80 -1.02 27.30
CA ILE A 141 35.47 -1.60 27.08
C ILE A 141 35.63 -3.12 26.97
N ALA A 142 34.90 -3.86 27.80
CA ALA A 142 34.84 -5.32 27.72
C ALA A 142 33.61 -5.72 26.90
N ARG A 143 33.79 -6.64 25.96
CA ARG A 143 32.71 -7.28 25.20
C ARG A 143 32.69 -8.78 25.45
N ILE A 144 31.54 -9.40 25.20
CA ILE A 144 31.44 -10.85 25.17
C ILE A 144 31.72 -11.30 23.73
N ASN A 145 32.65 -12.22 23.56
CA ASN A 145 32.97 -12.79 22.26
C ASN A 145 32.03 -13.94 21.89
N ALA A 146 32.22 -14.53 20.71
CA ALA A 146 31.38 -15.62 20.22
C ALA A 146 31.43 -16.88 21.12
N ASN A 147 32.49 -17.03 21.92
CA ASN A 147 32.68 -18.16 22.83
C ASN A 147 32.06 -17.90 24.22
N GLY A 148 31.46 -16.72 24.45
CA GLY A 148 30.87 -16.34 25.73
C GLY A 148 31.88 -15.78 26.75
N GLU A 149 33.13 -15.55 26.35
CA GLU A 149 34.17 -15.03 27.23
C GLU A 149 34.21 -13.50 27.18
N ARG A 150 34.61 -12.89 28.30
CA ARG A 150 34.87 -11.45 28.36
C ARG A 150 36.22 -11.14 27.75
N GLU A 151 36.25 -10.40 26.65
CA GLU A 151 37.45 -9.86 26.03
C GLU A 151 37.46 -8.33 26.13
N ILE A 152 38.65 -7.74 26.20
CA ILE A 152 38.80 -6.29 26.06
C ILE A 152 38.79 -5.96 24.58
N MET A 153 37.99 -4.97 24.20
CA MET A 153 37.94 -4.45 22.84
C MET A 153 39.31 -3.91 22.43
N ASP A 154 39.83 -4.39 21.31
CA ASP A 154 41.06 -3.91 20.70
C ASP A 154 40.89 -2.53 20.02
N ASP A 155 42.01 -1.93 19.65
CA ASP A 155 42.03 -0.58 19.05
C ASP A 155 41.37 -0.56 17.66
N GLY A 156 41.49 -1.62 16.88
CA GLY A 156 40.85 -1.71 15.56
C GLY A 156 39.32 -1.76 15.66
N ALA A 157 38.80 -2.52 16.62
CA ALA A 157 37.39 -2.57 16.94
C ALA A 157 36.87 -1.24 17.51
N ARG A 158 37.66 -0.57 18.36
CA ARG A 158 37.35 0.78 18.85
C ARG A 158 37.24 1.79 17.72
N ASP A 159 38.18 1.78 16.79
CA ASP A 159 38.20 2.69 15.64
C ASP A 159 37.02 2.42 14.69
N ALA A 160 36.66 1.15 14.48
CA ALA A 160 35.49 0.79 13.69
C ALA A 160 34.20 1.32 14.30
N GLU A 161 34.04 1.18 15.62
CA GLU A 161 32.87 1.66 16.34
C GLU A 161 32.81 3.20 16.37
N ASN A 162 33.96 3.87 16.53
CA ASN A 162 34.07 5.31 16.40
C ASN A 162 33.62 5.82 15.02
N ARG A 163 34.04 5.16 13.93
CA ARG A 163 33.58 5.50 12.57
C ARG A 163 32.08 5.27 12.40
N ARG A 164 31.56 4.15 12.92
CA ARG A 164 30.13 3.85 12.88
C ARG A 164 29.32 4.93 13.59
N LEU A 165 29.71 5.30 14.80
CA LEU A 165 29.03 6.35 15.58
C LEU A 165 29.13 7.72 14.90
N GLN A 166 30.29 8.04 14.31
CA GLN A 166 30.44 9.26 13.53
C GLN A 166 29.48 9.30 12.34
N SER A 167 29.34 8.21 11.58
CA SER A 167 28.39 8.17 10.45
C SER A 167 26.94 8.37 10.87
N ILE A 168 26.55 7.90 12.06
CA ILE A 168 25.20 8.10 12.60
C ILE A 168 25.02 9.55 13.04
N ILE A 169 26.05 10.15 13.64
CA ILE A 169 26.03 11.58 13.98
C ILE A 169 25.86 12.40 12.68
N ASP A 170 26.60 12.07 11.64
CA ASP A 170 26.55 12.79 10.36
C ASP A 170 25.19 12.63 9.65
N SER A 171 24.45 11.53 9.88
CA SER A 171 23.13 11.32 9.26
C SER A 171 21.94 11.79 10.11
N GLU A 172 22.01 11.63 11.43
CA GLU A 172 20.88 11.84 12.34
C GLU A 172 20.93 13.17 13.10
N CYS A 173 22.09 13.82 13.18
CA CYS A 173 22.27 15.09 13.91
C CYS A 173 22.23 16.34 13.04
N ASN A 174 21.92 16.21 11.75
CA ASN A 174 21.86 17.30 10.77
C ASN A 174 20.41 17.62 10.37
#